data_AF-A0A9E4ILK2-F1
#
_entry.id   AF-A0A9E4ILK2-F1
#
_cell.length_a   1.000
_cell.length_b   1.000
_cell.length_c   1.000
_cell.angle_alpha   90.00
_cell.angle_beta   90.00
_cell.angle_gamma   90.00
#
_symmetry.space_group_name_H-M   'P 1'
#
loop_
_entity.id
_entity.type
_entity.pdbx_description
1 polymer ?
#
loop_
_entity_poly.entity_id
_entity_poly.type
_entity_poly.pdbx_seq_one_letter_code
_entity_poly.pdbx_strand_id
1 'polypeptide(L)'
;MELVSGGGQRAVPGLPLAEDVVVRVVDPQGRPVPGVTVAFEPAAGHGRADPVSAPTGQDGRAASTWTLGAGVGAQSLRVSAADTVLSVAAEAVDLDGELDALFAPASAAEVEAVRSDWAGRDVSAGGVTVELVDGFHLAGKACALRIL
;
A
#
# COMPACT_ATOMS: atom_id res chain seq x y z
N MET A 1 -1.54 -29.39 13.05
CA MET A 1 -0.80 -28.12 13.23
C MET A 1 -1.71 -26.98 12.79
N GLU A 2 -1.70 -25.87 13.51
CA GLU A 2 -2.52 -24.68 13.22
C GLU A 2 -1.68 -23.40 13.27
N LEU A 3 -2.08 -22.38 12.51
CA LEU A 3 -1.51 -21.04 12.60
C LEU A 3 -2.14 -20.32 13.81
N VAL A 4 -1.30 -19.77 14.69
CA VAL A 4 -1.72 -19.02 15.87
C VAL A 4 -1.69 -17.51 15.60
N SER A 5 -0.63 -17.03 14.97
CA SER A 5 -0.44 -15.60 14.68
C SER A 5 0.51 -15.37 13.50
N GLY A 6 0.59 -14.11 13.06
CA GLY A 6 1.55 -13.67 12.05
C GLY A 6 1.18 -13.94 10.59
N GLY A 7 -0.06 -14.36 10.30
CA GLY A 7 -0.55 -14.54 8.93
C GLY A 7 -1.23 -13.30 8.34
N GLY A 8 -1.18 -13.17 7.01
CA GLY A 8 -1.88 -12.11 6.27
C GLY A 8 -1.34 -10.70 6.51
N GLN A 9 -0.12 -10.60 7.03
CA GLN A 9 0.50 -9.32 7.37
C GLN A 9 1.01 -8.57 6.15
N ARG A 10 1.22 -7.27 6.34
CA ARG A 10 1.84 -6.38 5.36
C ARG A 10 3.15 -5.81 5.91
N ALA A 11 4.15 -5.72 5.05
CA ALA A 11 5.40 -5.02 5.36
C ALA A 11 6.01 -4.44 4.08
N VAL A 12 6.95 -3.51 4.21
CA VAL A 12 7.75 -3.05 3.07
C VAL A 12 8.69 -4.20 2.64
N PRO A 13 8.97 -4.37 1.33
CA PRO A 13 9.96 -5.33 0.87
C PRO A 13 11.28 -5.26 1.66
N GLY A 14 11.82 -6.41 2.06
CA GLY A 14 13.06 -6.50 2.83
C GLY A 14 12.94 -6.24 4.34
N LEU A 15 11.77 -5.89 4.86
CA LEU A 15 11.53 -5.71 6.30
C LEU A 15 10.92 -6.97 6.97
N PRO A 16 11.18 -7.18 8.27
CA PRO A 16 10.48 -8.17 9.07
C PRO A 16 8.99 -7.82 9.18
N LEU A 17 8.15 -8.85 9.22
CA LEU A 17 6.77 -8.73 9.66
C LEU A 17 6.73 -8.23 11.11
N ALA A 18 5.69 -7.47 11.45
CA ALA A 18 5.56 -6.86 12.78
C ALA A 18 5.23 -7.90 13.87
N GLU A 19 4.48 -8.94 13.50
CA GLU A 19 4.18 -10.07 14.35
C GLU A 19 4.92 -11.32 13.85
N ASP A 20 5.46 -12.11 14.76
CA ASP A 20 6.09 -13.38 14.41
C ASP A 20 5.05 -14.39 13.89
N VAL A 21 5.50 -15.24 12.96
CA VAL A 21 4.72 -16.38 12.50
C VAL A 21 4.78 -17.45 13.58
N VAL A 22 3.67 -17.65 14.29
CA VAL A 22 3.56 -18.64 15.35
C VAL A 22 2.62 -19.74 14.92
N VAL A 23 3.07 -20.99 15.02
CA VAL A 23 2.23 -22.18 14.80
C VAL A 23 2.14 -23.01 16.07
N ARG A 24 1.08 -23.80 16.17
CA ARG A 24 0.87 -24.73 17.27
C ARG A 24 0.69 -26.16 16.76
N VAL A 25 1.42 -27.08 17.37
CA VAL A 25 1.33 -28.52 17.11
C VAL A 25 0.53 -29.16 18.25
N VAL A 26 -0.50 -29.91 17.87
CA VAL A 26 -1.39 -30.63 18.80
C VAL A 26 -1.56 -32.07 18.33
N ASP A 27 -1.85 -32.96 19.28
CA ASP A 27 -2.23 -34.35 19.01
C ASP A 27 -3.72 -34.47 18.57
N PRO A 28 -4.20 -35.67 18.20
CA PRO A 28 -5.60 -35.87 17.81
C PRO A 28 -6.64 -35.54 18.90
N GLN A 29 -6.22 -35.45 20.17
CA GLN A 29 -7.06 -35.05 21.30
C GLN A 29 -6.97 -33.54 21.59
N GLY A 30 -6.25 -32.77 20.77
CA GLY A 30 -6.07 -31.33 20.93
C GLY A 30 -5.05 -30.93 22.01
N ARG A 31 -4.27 -31.87 22.54
CA ARG A 31 -3.22 -31.59 23.54
C ARG A 31 -1.96 -31.09 22.85
N PRO A 32 -1.28 -30.06 23.40
CA PRO A 32 -0.05 -29.55 22.82
C PRO A 32 1.06 -30.61 22.83
N VAL A 33 1.85 -30.65 21.76
CA VAL A 33 2.99 -31.59 21.65
C VAL A 33 4.30 -30.81 21.69
N PRO A 34 5.07 -30.86 22.79
CA PRO A 34 6.39 -30.23 22.89
C PRO A 34 7.48 -31.01 22.14
N GLY A 35 8.55 -30.32 21.76
CA GLY A 35 9.76 -30.91 21.17
C GLY A 35 9.66 -31.27 19.68
N VAL A 36 8.54 -30.97 19.02
CA VAL A 36 8.38 -31.17 17.58
C VAL A 36 9.14 -30.07 16.83
N THR A 37 10.06 -30.44 15.94
CA THR A 37 10.76 -29.46 15.11
C THR A 37 9.84 -28.94 14.01
N VAL A 38 9.65 -27.62 13.99
CA VAL A 38 8.93 -26.89 12.95
C VAL A 38 9.94 -26.21 12.04
N ALA A 39 9.82 -26.38 10.73
CA ALA A 39 10.63 -25.70 9.73
C ALA A 39 9.83 -24.55 9.07
N PHE A 40 10.49 -23.42 8.88
CA PHE A 40 9.98 -22.19 8.27
C PHE A 40 10.77 -21.92 6.98
N GLU A 41 10.14 -22.16 5.84
CA GLU A 41 10.76 -22.12 4.51
C GLU A 41 10.03 -21.09 3.62
N PRO A 42 10.51 -19.82 3.56
CA PRO A 42 10.01 -18.88 2.58
C PRO A 42 10.19 -19.45 1.16
N ALA A 43 9.23 -19.23 0.26
CA ALA A 43 9.41 -19.63 -1.12
C ALA A 43 10.59 -18.86 -1.76
N ALA A 44 11.11 -19.37 -2.88
CA ALA A 44 12.26 -18.75 -3.54
C ALA A 44 11.99 -17.27 -3.84
N GLY A 45 12.84 -16.37 -3.32
CA GLY A 45 12.70 -14.92 -3.47
C GLY A 45 11.75 -14.24 -2.47
N HIS A 46 11.04 -14.98 -1.61
CA HIS A 46 10.11 -14.45 -0.60
C HIS A 46 10.78 -14.15 0.75
N GLY A 47 12.09 -13.89 0.73
CA GLY A 47 12.85 -13.42 1.88
C GLY A 47 13.44 -14.55 2.75
N ARG A 48 13.45 -14.35 4.08
CA ARG A 48 14.10 -15.25 5.05
C ARG A 48 13.30 -15.37 6.35
N ALA A 49 13.37 -16.53 6.98
CA ALA A 49 12.84 -16.78 8.32
C ALA A 49 14.00 -16.88 9.33
N ASP A 50 13.84 -16.33 10.53
CA ASP A 50 14.81 -16.44 11.61
C ASP A 50 14.10 -16.69 12.97
N PRO A 51 14.29 -17.87 13.60
CA PRO A 51 15.06 -19.00 13.11
C PRO A 51 14.38 -19.72 11.93
N VAL A 52 15.15 -20.39 11.07
CA VAL A 52 14.61 -21.23 9.97
C VAL A 52 13.92 -22.51 10.48
N SER A 53 14.20 -22.92 11.71
CA SER A 53 13.50 -23.99 12.40
C SER A 53 13.54 -23.80 13.91
N ALA A 54 12.49 -24.24 14.60
CA ALA A 54 12.40 -24.17 16.05
C ALA A 54 11.63 -25.38 16.61
N PRO A 55 12.04 -25.95 17.75
CA PRO A 55 11.25 -26.95 18.45
C PRO A 55 10.02 -26.30 19.11
N THR A 56 8.91 -27.03 19.19
CA THR A 56 7.74 -26.57 19.93
C THR A 56 8.00 -26.56 21.45
N GLY A 57 7.52 -25.50 22.11
CA GLY A 57 7.55 -25.37 23.57
C GLY A 57 6.50 -26.25 24.28
N GLN A 58 6.38 -26.10 25.60
CA GLN A 58 5.43 -26.85 26.44
C GLN A 58 3.96 -26.58 26.08
N ASP A 59 3.67 -25.43 25.49
CA ASP A 59 2.36 -25.04 24.96
C ASP A 59 2.12 -25.54 23.52
N GLY A 60 3.08 -26.28 22.96
CA GLY A 60 3.06 -26.82 21.61
C GLY A 60 3.36 -25.77 20.54
N ARG A 61 3.86 -24.58 20.90
CA ARG A 61 4.09 -23.49 19.94
C ARG A 61 5.54 -23.39 19.49
N ALA A 62 5.72 -23.01 18.23
CA ALA A 62 7.00 -22.61 17.65
C ALA A 62 6.81 -21.30 16.88
N ALA A 63 7.83 -20.44 16.88
CA ALA A 63 7.79 -19.10 16.33
C ALA A 63 8.99 -18.83 15.42
N SER A 64 8.80 -17.98 14.42
CA SER A 64 9.87 -17.42 13.61
C SER A 64 9.50 -16.03 13.09
N THR A 65 10.48 -15.13 13.05
CA THR A 65 10.33 -13.82 12.43
C THR A 65 10.56 -13.96 10.93
N TRP A 66 9.56 -13.62 10.13
CA TRP A 66 9.67 -13.64 8.66
C TRP A 66 10.01 -12.25 8.14
N THR A 67 11.16 -12.12 7.48
CA THR A 67 11.55 -10.95 6.68
C THR A 67 11.14 -11.17 5.23
N LEU A 68 10.34 -10.26 4.67
CA LEU A 68 9.86 -10.38 3.30
C LEU A 68 11.00 -10.18 2.28
N GLY A 69 10.83 -10.79 1.12
CA GLY A 69 11.69 -10.60 -0.04
C GLY A 69 11.57 -9.21 -0.65
N ALA A 70 12.43 -8.91 -1.61
CA ALA A 70 12.48 -7.60 -2.28
C ALA A 70 11.33 -7.35 -3.28
N GLY A 71 10.59 -8.38 -3.68
CA GLY A 71 9.47 -8.24 -4.61
C GLY A 71 8.20 -7.72 -3.92
N VAL A 72 7.56 -6.73 -4.53
CA VAL A 72 6.23 -6.22 -4.11
C VAL A 72 5.15 -7.25 -4.44
N GLY A 73 4.10 -7.31 -3.63
CA GLY A 73 2.94 -8.16 -3.80
C GLY A 73 2.92 -9.36 -2.86
N ALA A 74 2.09 -10.35 -3.19
CA ALA A 74 1.87 -11.53 -2.36
C ALA A 74 3.15 -12.38 -2.23
N GLN A 75 3.50 -12.71 -0.99
CA GLN A 75 4.59 -13.59 -0.63
C GLN A 75 4.08 -14.75 0.23
N SER A 76 4.85 -15.83 0.29
CA SER A 76 4.47 -17.07 0.94
C SER A 76 5.62 -17.72 1.71
N LEU A 77 5.25 -18.25 2.88
CA LEU A 77 6.10 -19.00 3.81
C LEU A 77 5.50 -20.38 4.02
N ARG A 78 6.24 -21.43 3.66
CA ARG A 78 5.86 -22.81 3.96
C ARG A 78 6.30 -23.13 5.38
N VAL A 79 5.36 -23.58 6.21
CA VAL A 79 5.63 -24.05 7.57
C VAL A 79 5.34 -25.54 7.63
N SER A 80 6.29 -26.35 8.11
CA SER A 80 6.14 -27.80 8.15
C SER A 80 6.56 -28.39 9.49
N ALA A 81 5.84 -29.42 9.93
CA ALA A 81 6.13 -30.17 11.14
C ALA A 81 5.60 -31.60 10.97
N ALA A 82 6.46 -32.60 11.16
CA ALA A 82 6.16 -34.00 10.82
C ALA A 82 5.54 -34.10 9.41
N ASP A 83 4.37 -34.72 9.27
CA ASP A 83 3.66 -34.89 7.99
C ASP A 83 2.67 -33.76 7.68
N THR A 84 2.66 -32.68 8.47
CA THR A 84 1.75 -31.54 8.26
C THR A 84 2.48 -30.35 7.65
N VAL A 85 1.84 -29.72 6.66
CA VAL A 85 2.32 -28.49 6.01
C VAL A 85 1.24 -27.43 6.06
N LEU A 86 1.62 -26.20 6.34
CA LEU A 86 0.81 -25.00 6.23
C LEU A 86 1.51 -23.99 5.31
N SER A 87 0.72 -23.16 4.63
CA SER A 87 1.23 -22.01 3.88
C SER A 87 0.74 -20.75 4.56
N VAL A 88 1.67 -19.87 4.94
CA VAL A 88 1.40 -18.57 5.53
C VAL A 88 1.63 -17.51 4.45
N ALA A 89 0.63 -16.67 4.22
CA ALA A 89 0.73 -15.57 3.27
C ALA A 89 1.08 -14.26 3.96
N ALA A 90 1.78 -13.38 3.25
CA ALA A 90 2.00 -11.99 3.60
C ALA A 90 2.04 -11.16 2.32
N GLU A 91 2.00 -9.84 2.44
CA GLU A 91 2.01 -8.92 1.31
C GLU A 91 3.09 -7.86 1.49
N ALA A 92 4.00 -7.79 0.52
CA ALA A 92 5.00 -6.75 0.46
C ALA A 92 4.39 -5.51 -0.23
N VAL A 93 4.31 -4.39 0.47
CA VAL A 93 3.66 -3.16 -0.03
C VAL A 93 4.72 -2.11 -0.37
N ASP A 94 4.59 -1.52 -1.56
CA ASP A 94 5.41 -0.40 -1.99
C ASP A 94 4.84 0.91 -1.45
N LEU A 95 5.21 1.26 -0.22
CA LEU A 95 4.73 2.49 0.42
C LEU A 95 5.24 3.75 -0.30
N ASP A 96 6.45 3.69 -0.88
CA ASP A 96 7.01 4.82 -1.61
C ASP A 96 6.24 5.06 -2.91
N GLY A 97 5.97 4.00 -3.67
CA GLY A 97 5.12 4.07 -4.86
C GLY A 97 3.68 4.50 -4.56
N GLU A 98 3.10 4.06 -3.43
CA GLU A 98 1.77 4.50 -2.99
C GLU A 98 1.75 5.99 -2.61
N LEU A 99 2.78 6.46 -1.90
CA LEU A 99 2.92 7.88 -1.55
C LEU A 99 3.11 8.74 -2.81
N ASP A 100 3.95 8.31 -3.74
CA ASP A 100 4.17 9.01 -5.01
C ASP A 100 2.88 9.11 -5.83
N ALA A 101 2.05 8.07 -5.83
CA ALA A 101 0.75 8.09 -6.50
C ALA A 101 -0.24 9.07 -5.82
N LEU A 102 -0.22 9.15 -4.49
CA LEU A 102 -1.09 10.04 -3.71
C LEU A 102 -0.78 11.53 -3.93
N PHE A 103 0.51 11.85 -4.14
CA PHE A 103 0.98 13.21 -4.39
C PHE A 103 1.35 13.48 -5.85
N ALA A 104 1.01 12.57 -6.76
CA ALA A 104 1.25 12.76 -8.18
C ALA A 104 0.53 14.03 -8.68
N PRO A 105 1.16 14.85 -9.54
CA PRO A 105 0.47 15.96 -10.18
C PRO A 105 -0.70 15.43 -11.00
N ALA A 106 -1.78 16.21 -11.09
CA ALA A 106 -2.93 15.87 -11.92
C ALA A 106 -2.47 15.49 -13.33
N SER A 107 -2.98 14.36 -13.83
CA SER A 107 -2.68 13.89 -15.17
C SER A 107 -3.15 14.90 -16.23
N ALA A 108 -2.52 14.87 -17.40
CA ALA A 108 -2.93 15.74 -18.50
C ALA A 108 -4.42 15.58 -18.87
N ALA A 109 -4.96 14.36 -18.71
CA ALA A 109 -6.37 14.08 -18.95
C ALA A 109 -7.28 14.72 -17.90
N GLU A 110 -6.89 14.70 -16.63
CA GLU A 110 -7.63 15.38 -15.55
C GLU A 110 -7.57 16.91 -15.72
N VAL A 111 -6.41 17.46 -16.08
CA VAL A 111 -6.27 18.88 -16.40
C VAL A 111 -7.16 19.27 -17.57
N GLU A 112 -7.18 18.48 -18.65
CA GLU A 112 -8.00 18.78 -19.82
C GLU A 112 -9.50 18.61 -19.53
N ALA A 113 -9.89 17.65 -18.69
CA ALA A 113 -11.27 17.49 -18.24
C ALA A 113 -11.73 18.71 -17.44
N VAL A 114 -10.91 19.22 -16.52
CA VAL A 114 -11.21 20.45 -15.77
C VAL A 114 -11.28 21.66 -16.71
N ARG A 115 -10.35 21.79 -17.66
CA ARG A 115 -10.37 22.87 -18.65
C ARG A 115 -11.62 22.82 -19.52
N SER A 116 -12.04 21.63 -19.95
CA SER A 116 -13.25 21.41 -20.75
C SER A 116 -14.52 21.71 -19.96
N ASP A 117 -14.61 21.27 -18.71
CA ASP A 117 -15.71 21.59 -17.80
C ASP A 117 -15.81 23.11 -17.57
N TRP A 118 -14.68 23.79 -17.31
CA TRP A 118 -14.66 25.24 -17.14
C TRP A 118 -14.99 26.01 -18.43
N ALA A 119 -14.60 25.52 -19.60
CA ALA A 119 -14.92 26.16 -20.88
C ALA A 119 -16.44 26.17 -21.16
N GLY A 120 -17.18 25.19 -20.64
CA GLY A 120 -18.63 25.12 -20.72
C GLY A 120 -19.37 25.88 -19.61
N ARG A 121 -18.66 26.36 -18.58
CA ARG A 121 -19.24 27.13 -17.49
C ARG A 121 -19.19 28.61 -17.83
N ASP A 122 -20.31 29.28 -17.62
CA ASP A 122 -20.30 30.74 -17.58
C ASP A 122 -19.62 31.19 -16.28
N VAL A 123 -18.31 31.38 -16.35
CA VAL A 123 -17.49 31.93 -15.26
C VAL A 123 -17.46 33.45 -15.27
N SER A 124 -18.25 34.10 -16.15
CA SER A 124 -18.51 35.51 -15.97
C SER A 124 -19.23 35.64 -14.63
N ALA A 125 -18.55 36.23 -13.65
CA ALA A 125 -19.20 36.58 -12.40
C ALA A 125 -20.40 37.46 -12.80
N GLY A 126 -21.62 36.94 -12.64
CA GLY A 126 -22.82 37.69 -12.98
C GLY A 126 -22.72 39.08 -12.35
N GLY A 127 -22.61 40.12 -13.18
CA GLY A 127 -22.40 41.51 -12.75
C GLY A 127 -20.99 42.08 -12.85
N VAL A 128 -20.00 41.39 -13.44
CA VAL A 128 -18.69 42.01 -13.76
C VAL A 128 -18.75 42.70 -15.11
N THR A 129 -18.77 44.04 -15.09
CA THR A 129 -18.56 44.88 -16.26
C THR A 129 -17.07 45.16 -16.42
N VAL A 130 -16.47 44.69 -17.51
CA VAL A 130 -15.09 45.06 -17.89
C VAL A 130 -15.18 46.35 -18.71
N GLU A 131 -14.94 47.50 -18.08
CA GLU A 131 -14.88 48.78 -18.79
C GLU A 131 -13.44 49.02 -19.28
N LEU A 132 -13.19 48.85 -20.58
CA LEU A 132 -11.95 49.31 -21.21
C LEU A 132 -12.04 50.82 -21.42
N VAL A 133 -11.43 51.59 -20.52
CA VAL A 133 -11.28 53.05 -20.67
C VAL A 133 -9.93 53.31 -21.35
N ASP A 134 -9.89 53.23 -22.68
CA ASP A 134 -8.78 53.81 -23.42
C ASP A 134 -9.12 55.26 -23.79
N GLY A 135 -8.25 56.18 -23.35
CA GLY A 135 -8.39 57.60 -23.65
C GLY A 135 -7.95 57.89 -25.08
N PHE A 136 -8.82 58.47 -25.90
CA PHE A 136 -8.49 58.87 -27.26
C PHE A 136 -8.84 60.35 -27.49
N HIS A 137 -8.17 61.00 -28.43
CA HIS A 137 -8.45 62.40 -28.76
C HIS A 137 -9.35 62.52 -30.00
N LEU A 138 -10.47 63.23 -29.89
CA LEU A 138 -11.33 63.58 -31.02
C LEU A 138 -11.32 65.09 -31.21
N ALA A 139 -10.91 65.56 -32.39
CA ALA A 139 -10.76 66.98 -32.72
C ALA A 139 -9.95 67.78 -31.68
N GLY A 140 -8.88 67.17 -31.14
CA GLY A 140 -7.97 67.81 -30.18
C GLY A 140 -8.43 67.78 -28.72
N LYS A 141 -9.59 67.20 -28.39
CA LYS A 141 -10.08 67.04 -27.02
C LYS A 141 -9.95 65.59 -26.55
N ALA A 142 -9.50 65.39 -25.31
CA ALA A 142 -9.45 64.05 -24.70
C ALA A 142 -10.88 63.52 -24.46
N CYS A 143 -11.13 62.28 -24.83
CA CYS A 143 -12.41 61.59 -24.72
C CYS A 143 -12.17 60.16 -24.23
N ALA A 144 -13.21 59.54 -23.65
CA ALA A 144 -13.22 58.11 -23.29
C ALA A 144 -14.36 57.42 -24.06
N LEU A 145 -14.09 56.24 -24.63
CA LEU A 145 -15.10 55.46 -25.34
C LEU A 145 -15.72 54.48 -24.36
N ARG A 146 -17.04 54.53 -24.20
CA ARG A 146 -17.79 53.52 -23.43
C ARG A 146 -18.66 52.73 -24.39
N ILE A 147 -18.33 51.46 -24.59
CA ILE A 147 -19.17 50.53 -25.35
C ILE A 147 -19.97 49.74 -24.31
N LEU A 148 -21.30 49.86 -24.38
CA LEU A 148 -22.27 49.15 -23.56
C LEU A 148 -22.71 47.85 -24.24
#